data_AF-A0A2I3EEK2-F1
#
_entry.id   AF-A0A2I3EEK2-F1
#
_cell.length_a   1.000
_cell.length_b   1.000
_cell.length_c   1.000
_cell.angle_alpha   90.00
_cell.angle_beta   90.00
_cell.angle_gamma   90.00
#
_symmetry.space_group_name_H-M   'P 1'
#
loop_
_entity.id
_entity.type
_entity.pdbx_description
1 polymer ?
#
loop_
_entity_poly.entity_id
_entity_poly.type
_entity_poly.pdbx_seq_one_letter_code
_entity_poly.pdbx_strand_id
1 'polypeptide(L)'
;MRADNSIHLTTAARQRHEHTRAKAIAAMHDLDRTGAALTFESVARHAGVSRSWIYTQTDIKDEIRRLRDQGRHQPTTPIPSSQRASDDSLRQRLELAHHRNRELADENHKLRRQLAHALGQLRDNGHTRPAEQATAHRSSATIGPC
;
A
#
# COMPACT_ATOMS: atom_id res chain seq x y z
N MET A 1 -32.34 -3.01 7.77
CA MET A 1 -30.92 -3.11 8.18
C MET A 1 -30.16 -1.94 7.55
N ARG A 2 -29.59 -1.02 8.34
CA ARG A 2 -28.66 -0.01 7.79
C ARG A 2 -27.36 -0.75 7.49
N ALA A 3 -26.99 -0.85 6.22
CA ALA A 3 -25.67 -1.36 5.86
C ALA A 3 -24.61 -0.45 6.51
N ASP A 4 -23.55 -1.05 7.09
CA ASP A 4 -22.42 -0.33 7.69
C ASP A 4 -21.59 0.38 6.60
N ASN A 5 -22.17 1.42 6.01
CA ASN A 5 -21.54 2.29 5.02
C ASN A 5 -20.34 3.06 5.61
N SER A 6 -20.28 3.18 6.93
CA SER A 6 -19.16 3.80 7.66
C SER A 6 -17.83 3.11 7.36
N ILE A 7 -17.82 1.78 7.25
CA ILE A 7 -16.62 0.99 6.94
C ILE A 7 -16.15 1.28 5.51
N HIS A 8 -17.07 1.30 4.55
CA HIS A 8 -16.78 1.60 3.15
C HIS A 8 -16.28 3.04 2.94
N LEU A 9 -16.87 4.00 3.65
CA LEU A 9 -16.41 5.40 3.61
C LEU A 9 -15.02 5.57 4.22
N THR A 10 -14.76 4.91 5.35
CA THR A 10 -13.45 4.95 6.02
C THR A 10 -12.36 4.30 5.17
N THR A 11 -12.65 3.14 4.56
CA THR A 11 -11.72 2.47 3.64
C THR A 11 -11.46 3.28 2.39
N ALA A 12 -12.48 3.87 1.77
CA ALA A 12 -12.30 4.74 0.61
C ALA A 12 -11.48 6.00 0.96
N ALA A 13 -11.69 6.59 2.15
CA ALA A 13 -10.91 7.73 2.61
C ALA A 13 -9.43 7.36 2.81
N ARG A 14 -9.16 6.20 3.43
CA ARG A 14 -7.81 5.68 3.62
C ARG A 14 -7.10 5.41 2.28
N GLN A 15 -7.78 4.78 1.33
CA GLN A 15 -7.22 4.52 0.00
C GLN A 15 -6.87 5.81 -0.75
N ARG A 16 -7.74 6.83 -0.70
CA ARG A 16 -7.45 8.14 -1.30
C ARG A 16 -6.24 8.80 -0.66
N HIS A 17 -6.12 8.71 0.67
CA HIS A 17 -4.97 9.23 1.39
C HIS A 17 -3.67 8.53 0.99
N GLU A 18 -3.65 7.19 1.00
CA GLU A 18 -2.49 6.37 0.60
C GLU A 18 -2.09 6.64 -0.86
N HIS A 19 -3.06 6.76 -1.76
CA HIS A 19 -2.82 7.10 -3.15
C HIS A 19 -2.18 8.49 -3.31
N THR A 20 -2.72 9.50 -2.63
CA THR A 20 -2.16 10.87 -2.64
C THR A 20 -0.72 10.89 -2.12
N ARG A 21 -0.45 10.09 -1.08
CA ARG A 21 0.89 9.91 -0.53
C ARG A 21 1.85 9.27 -1.52
N ALA A 22 1.43 8.20 -2.20
CA ALA A 22 2.26 7.55 -3.22
C ALA A 22 2.63 8.52 -4.36
N LYS A 23 1.70 9.37 -4.80
CA LYS A 23 1.98 10.40 -5.82
C LYS A 23 3.00 11.44 -5.36
N ALA A 24 2.90 11.89 -4.11
CA ALA A 24 3.86 12.84 -3.54
C ALA A 24 5.28 12.25 -3.49
N ILE A 25 5.42 11.00 -3.06
CA ILE A 25 6.70 10.30 -3.00
C ILE A 25 7.29 10.11 -4.40
N ALA A 26 6.48 9.65 -5.37
CA ALA A 26 6.93 9.49 -6.75
C ALA A 26 7.44 10.82 -7.34
N ALA A 27 6.72 11.91 -7.11
CA ALA A 27 7.13 13.25 -7.55
C ALA A 27 8.46 13.69 -6.95
N MET A 28 8.72 13.37 -5.69
CA MET A 28 9.99 13.69 -5.05
C MET A 28 11.14 12.93 -5.68
N HIS A 29 10.99 11.64 -5.96
CA HIS A 29 12.01 10.84 -6.64
C HIS A 29 12.28 11.31 -8.08
N ASP A 30 11.25 11.77 -8.79
CA ASP A 30 11.42 12.28 -10.16
C ASP A 30 12.12 13.65 -10.17
N LEU A 31 11.80 14.52 -9.21
CA LEU A 31 12.50 15.80 -9.05
C LEU A 31 13.97 15.60 -8.66
N ASP A 32 14.25 14.64 -7.78
CA ASP A 32 15.62 14.26 -7.38
C ASP A 32 16.42 13.72 -8.58
N ARG A 33 15.85 12.78 -9.34
CA ARG A 33 16.49 12.19 -10.52
C ARG A 33 16.79 13.22 -11.62
N THR A 34 15.91 14.20 -11.79
CA THR A 34 16.08 15.27 -12.79
C THR A 34 17.00 16.39 -12.31
N GLY A 35 17.47 16.34 -11.06
CA GLY A 35 18.26 17.42 -10.44
C GLY A 35 17.46 18.71 -10.27
N ALA A 36 16.14 18.64 -10.33
CA ALA A 36 15.27 19.79 -10.17
C ALA A 36 15.17 20.19 -8.68
N ALA A 37 14.90 21.47 -8.42
CA ALA A 37 14.81 21.97 -7.05
C ALA A 37 13.69 21.25 -6.26
N LEU A 38 14.05 20.55 -5.18
CA LEU A 38 13.11 19.92 -4.22
C LEU A 38 12.57 20.95 -3.22
N THR A 39 11.58 21.71 -3.67
CA THR A 39 10.80 22.65 -2.85
C THR A 39 9.42 22.09 -2.57
N PHE A 40 8.77 22.54 -1.49
CA PHE A 40 7.38 22.15 -1.21
C PHE A 40 6.44 22.48 -2.37
N GLU A 41 6.71 23.57 -3.08
CA GLU A 41 5.94 24.01 -4.23
C GLU A 41 6.15 23.13 -5.45
N SER A 42 7.41 22.82 -5.80
CA SER A 42 7.71 21.95 -6.93
C SER A 42 7.15 20.55 -6.71
N VAL A 43 7.22 20.01 -5.48
CA VAL A 43 6.61 18.72 -5.14
C VAL A 43 5.10 18.77 -5.24
N ALA A 44 4.43 19.80 -4.69
CA ALA A 44 2.98 19.96 -4.77
C ALA A 44 2.49 19.99 -6.23
N ARG A 45 3.15 20.81 -7.05
CA ARG A 45 2.83 20.97 -8.47
C ARG A 45 3.06 19.68 -9.24
N HIS A 46 4.17 19.00 -9.01
CA HIS A 46 4.53 17.78 -9.75
C HIS A 46 3.66 16.58 -9.33
N ALA A 47 3.31 16.46 -8.05
CA ALA A 47 2.42 15.39 -7.56
C ALA A 47 0.93 15.65 -7.84
N GLY A 48 0.55 16.89 -8.19
CA GLY A 48 -0.84 17.30 -8.34
C GLY A 48 -1.60 17.31 -7.00
N VAL A 49 -0.93 17.71 -5.92
CA VAL A 49 -1.49 17.79 -4.56
C VAL A 49 -1.42 19.22 -4.03
N SER A 50 -2.28 19.58 -3.08
CA SER A 50 -2.25 20.92 -2.50
C SER A 50 -1.07 21.10 -1.55
N ARG A 51 -0.55 22.33 -1.45
CA ARG A 51 0.48 22.70 -0.46
C ARG A 51 0.00 22.47 0.97
N SER A 52 -1.26 22.80 1.24
CA SER A 52 -1.89 22.56 2.56
C SER A 52 -1.83 21.08 2.93
N TRP A 53 -2.15 20.17 1.99
CA TRP A 53 -2.05 18.74 2.22
C TRP A 53 -0.62 18.32 2.57
N ILE A 54 0.40 18.82 1.85
CA ILE A 54 1.81 18.56 2.20
C ILE A 54 2.12 19.03 3.62
N TYR A 55 1.64 20.20 4.03
CA TYR A 55 1.88 20.69 5.39
C TYR A 55 1.23 19.84 6.48
N THR A 56 0.12 19.14 6.17
CA THR A 56 -0.51 18.19 7.11
C THR A 56 0.28 16.89 7.29
N GLN A 57 1.17 16.56 6.35
CA GLN A 57 1.93 15.30 6.36
C GLN A 57 3.36 15.54 6.86
N THR A 58 3.65 15.14 8.10
CA THR A 58 4.98 15.33 8.73
C THR A 58 6.07 14.53 8.05
N ASP A 59 5.79 13.27 7.73
CA ASP A 59 6.69 12.38 7.00
C ASP A 59 7.14 12.96 5.64
N ILE A 60 6.21 13.50 4.85
CA ILE A 60 6.52 14.13 3.56
C ILE A 60 7.37 15.39 3.75
N LYS A 61 7.10 16.20 4.78
CA LYS A 61 7.89 17.41 5.05
C LYS A 61 9.34 17.07 5.39
N ASP A 62 9.53 16.08 6.24
CA ASP A 62 10.86 15.67 6.70
C ASP A 62 11.66 15.03 5.57
N GLU A 63 11.00 14.26 4.70
CA GLU A 63 11.60 13.70 3.50
C GLU A 63 12.08 14.80 2.54
N ILE A 64 11.25 15.82 2.27
CA ILE A 64 11.62 16.96 1.41
C ILE A 64 12.82 17.71 1.98
N ARG A 65 12.86 17.91 3.31
CA ARG A 65 13.98 18.57 3.97
C ARG A 65 15.25 17.74 3.83
N ARG A 66 15.18 16.43 4.10
CA ARG A 66 16.33 15.53 4.02
C ARG A 66 16.93 15.50 2.62
N LEU A 67 16.11 15.34 1.57
CA LEU A 67 16.60 15.32 0.18
C LEU A 67 17.24 16.65 -0.22
N ARG A 68 16.66 17.78 0.21
CA ARG A 68 17.26 19.10 -0.02
C ARG A 68 18.61 19.26 0.66
N ASP A 69 18.72 18.80 1.91
CA ASP A 69 19.97 18.89 2.64
C ASP A 69 21.02 17.97 2.00
N GLN A 70 20.66 16.76 1.59
CA GLN A 70 21.55 15.86 0.84
C GLN A 70 22.06 16.49 -0.46
N GLY A 71 21.20 17.12 -1.25
CA GLY A 71 21.59 17.82 -2.49
C GLY A 71 22.47 19.04 -2.25
N ARG A 72 22.38 19.70 -1.07
CA ARG A 72 23.28 20.81 -0.69
C ARG A 72 24.66 20.35 -0.24
N HIS A 73 24.76 19.13 0.31
CA HIS A 73 26.01 18.58 0.83
C HIS A 73 26.84 17.87 -0.23
N GLN A 74 26.36 17.73 -1.48
CA GLN A 74 27.14 17.14 -2.56
C GLN A 74 28.15 18.17 -3.11
N PRO A 75 29.46 18.05 -2.81
CA PRO A 75 30.45 18.99 -3.29
C PRO A 75 30.76 18.65 -4.75
N THR A 76 30.75 19.66 -5.62
CA THR A 76 31.34 19.60 -6.95
C THR A 76 32.87 19.49 -6.86
N THR A 77 33.39 18.31 -6.57
CA THR A 77 34.83 18.00 -6.66
C THR A 77 35.02 16.58 -7.20
N PRO A 78 36.08 16.29 -7.99
CA PRO A 78 36.27 14.99 -8.60
C PRO A 78 36.50 13.94 -7.50
N ILE A 79 35.63 12.94 -7.48
CA ILE A 79 35.54 11.96 -6.41
C ILE A 79 36.78 11.03 -6.41
N PRO A 80 37.52 10.90 -5.30
CA PRO A 80 38.63 9.96 -5.19
C PRO A 80 38.15 8.50 -5.23
N SER A 81 39.02 7.61 -5.69
CA SER A 81 38.72 6.18 -5.96
C SER A 81 38.12 5.39 -4.80
N SER A 82 38.40 5.75 -3.55
CA SER A 82 37.82 5.14 -2.35
C SER A 82 36.32 5.42 -2.19
N GLN A 83 35.84 6.58 -2.66
CA GLN A 83 34.41 6.90 -2.68
C GLN A 83 33.68 6.21 -3.82
N ARG A 84 34.33 5.92 -4.96
CA ARG A 84 33.72 5.12 -6.05
C ARG A 84 33.39 3.70 -5.61
N ALA A 85 34.28 3.05 -4.86
CA ALA A 85 34.01 1.75 -4.26
C ALA A 85 32.85 1.80 -3.24
N SER A 86 32.69 2.94 -2.56
CA SER A 86 31.57 3.17 -1.64
C SER A 86 30.25 3.36 -2.40
N ASP A 87 30.26 4.09 -3.51
CA ASP A 87 29.08 4.31 -4.36
C ASP A 87 28.62 3.04 -5.09
N ASP A 88 29.55 2.22 -5.59
CA ASP A 88 29.21 0.91 -6.16
C ASP A 88 28.60 -0.01 -5.09
N SER A 89 29.16 -0.01 -3.87
CA SER A 89 28.61 -0.76 -2.74
C SER A 89 27.25 -0.24 -2.27
N LEU A 90 27.01 1.08 -2.33
CA LEU A 90 25.71 1.68 -2.04
C LEU A 90 24.68 1.34 -3.11
N ARG A 91 25.05 1.41 -4.40
CA ARG A 91 24.20 0.99 -5.52
C ARG A 91 23.82 -0.48 -5.42
N GLN A 92 24.77 -1.36 -5.11
CA GLN A 92 24.49 -2.78 -4.93
C GLN A 92 23.54 -3.04 -3.75
N ARG A 93 23.70 -2.32 -2.63
CA ARG A 93 22.78 -2.41 -1.49
C ARG A 93 21.38 -1.90 -1.83
N LEU A 94 21.29 -0.83 -2.62
CA LEU A 94 20.02 -0.30 -3.13
C LEU A 94 19.31 -1.30 -4.04
N GLU A 95 20.03 -1.89 -4.99
CA GLU A 95 19.46 -2.89 -5.90
C GLU A 95 18.96 -4.10 -5.13
N LEU A 96 19.74 -4.60 -4.17
CA LEU A 96 19.33 -5.71 -3.31
C LEU A 96 18.08 -5.37 -2.48
N ALA A 97 18.02 -4.15 -1.93
CA ALA A 97 16.85 -3.69 -1.18
C ALA A 97 15.61 -3.58 -2.08
N HIS A 98 15.75 -3.06 -3.30
CA HIS A 98 14.66 -3.00 -4.27
C HIS A 98 14.19 -4.39 -4.70
N HIS A 99 15.11 -5.31 -4.97
CA HIS A 99 14.80 -6.70 -5.26
C HIS A 99 13.98 -7.32 -4.11
N ARG A 100 14.47 -7.18 -2.88
CA ARG A 100 13.79 -7.72 -1.70
C ARG A 100 12.41 -7.11 -1.49
N ASN A 101 12.25 -5.83 -1.78
CA ASN A 101 10.96 -5.15 -1.70
C ASN A 101 9.96 -5.72 -2.72
N ARG A 102 10.40 -5.99 -3.96
CA ARG A 102 9.56 -6.64 -4.99
C ARG A 102 9.14 -8.04 -4.55
N GLU A 103 10.09 -8.86 -4.08
CA GLU A 103 9.77 -10.21 -3.57
C GLU A 103 8.71 -10.17 -2.46
N LEU A 104 8.88 -9.29 -1.49
CA LEU A 104 7.92 -9.13 -0.39
C LEU A 104 6.56 -8.63 -0.88
N ALA A 105 6.52 -7.75 -1.88
CA ALA A 105 5.29 -7.27 -2.48
C ALA A 105 4.54 -8.40 -3.22
N ASP A 106 5.25 -9.23 -3.97
CA ASP A 106 4.71 -10.39 -4.67
C ASP A 106 4.17 -11.45 -3.70
N GLU A 107 4.92 -11.73 -2.63
CA GLU A 107 4.51 -12.63 -1.56
C GLU A 107 3.26 -12.10 -0.86
N ASN A 108 3.22 -10.81 -0.51
CA ASN A 108 2.06 -10.18 0.09
C ASN A 108 0.83 -10.28 -0.83
N HIS A 109 1.01 -10.07 -2.13
CA HIS A 109 -0.06 -10.19 -3.10
C HIS A 109 -0.56 -11.64 -3.23
N LYS A 110 0.33 -12.63 -3.23
CA LYS A 110 -0.02 -14.06 -3.22
C LYS A 110 -0.81 -14.44 -1.97
N LEU A 111 -0.35 -14.03 -0.78
CA LEU A 111 -1.04 -14.28 0.49
C LEU A 111 -2.42 -13.63 0.52
N ARG A 112 -2.57 -12.40 0.02
CA ARG A 112 -3.87 -11.73 -0.10
C ARG A 112 -4.83 -12.49 -1.01
N ARG A 113 -4.35 -13.03 -2.14
CA ARG A 113 -5.18 -13.87 -3.02
C ARG A 113 -5.62 -15.16 -2.32
N GLN A 114 -4.70 -15.84 -1.64
CA GLN A 114 -5.02 -17.05 -0.88
C GLN A 114 -6.07 -16.78 0.20
N LEU A 115 -5.92 -15.67 0.94
CA LEU A 115 -6.89 -15.24 1.94
C LEU A 115 -8.26 -14.95 1.30
N ALA A 116 -8.28 -14.24 0.16
CA ALA A 116 -9.51 -13.96 -0.55
C ALA A 116 -10.22 -15.24 -1.02
N HIS A 117 -9.48 -16.23 -1.54
CA HIS A 117 -10.04 -17.52 -1.92
C HIS A 117 -10.58 -18.30 -0.71
N ALA A 118 -9.84 -18.36 0.40
CA ALA A 118 -10.29 -19.04 1.61
C ALA A 118 -11.56 -18.39 2.20
N LEU A 119 -11.62 -17.05 2.20
CA LEU A 119 -12.82 -16.31 2.63
C LEU A 119 -13.99 -16.52 1.65
N GLY A 120 -13.72 -16.66 0.36
CA GLY A 120 -14.71 -17.04 -0.64
C GLY A 120 -15.31 -18.42 -0.36
N GLN A 121 -14.46 -19.44 -0.18
CA GLN A 121 -14.88 -20.80 0.17
C GLN A 121 -15.70 -20.84 1.46
N LEU A 122 -15.31 -20.10 2.50
CA LEU A 122 -16.07 -20.02 3.75
C LEU A 122 -17.47 -19.42 3.52
N ARG A 123 -17.58 -18.42 2.66
CA ARG A 123 -18.88 -17.81 2.29
C ARG A 123 -19.73 -18.78 1.47
N ASP A 124 -19.14 -19.44 0.47
CA ASP A 124 -19.85 -20.41 -0.37
C ASP A 124 -20.33 -21.60 0.45
N ASN A 125 -19.53 -22.10 1.39
CA ASN A 125 -19.92 -23.15 2.33
C ASN A 125 -21.00 -22.70 3.34
N GLY A 126 -20.99 -21.42 3.70
CA GLY A 126 -22.05 -20.81 4.51
C GLY A 126 -23.35 -20.59 3.73
N HIS A 127 -23.25 -20.31 2.42
CA HIS A 127 -24.39 -20.08 1.53
C HIS A 127 -25.00 -21.36 0.97
N THR A 128 -24.20 -22.43 0.83
CA THR A 128 -24.63 -23.79 0.45
C THR A 128 -25.21 -24.59 1.64
N ARG A 129 -25.43 -23.93 2.79
CA ARG A 129 -26.20 -24.45 3.91
C ARG A 129 -27.69 -24.02 3.98
N PRO A 130 -28.51 -23.99 2.90
CA PRO A 130 -29.94 -23.89 3.05
C PRO A 130 -30.62 -25.27 3.01
N ALA A 131 -31.43 -25.53 4.04
CA ALA A 131 -32.63 -26.38 4.02
C ALA A 131 -32.58 -27.91 4.25
N GLU A 132 -31.47 -28.55 4.67
CA GLU A 132 -31.54 -29.98 5.06
C GLU A 132 -32.03 -30.24 6.50
N GLN A 133 -32.18 -29.21 7.34
CA GLN A 133 -32.65 -29.39 8.73
C GLN A 133 -34.16 -29.14 8.92
N ALA A 134 -34.92 -28.80 7.88
CA ALA A 134 -36.36 -28.52 7.99
C ALA A 134 -37.29 -29.70 7.66
N THR A 135 -36.77 -30.83 7.14
CA THR A 135 -37.61 -31.94 6.66
C THR A 135 -37.49 -33.25 7.46
N ALA A 136 -36.58 -33.35 8.43
CA ALA A 136 -36.43 -34.57 9.26
C ALA A 136 -37.36 -34.65 10.48
N HIS A 137 -38.37 -33.78 10.58
CA HIS A 137 -39.32 -33.78 11.71
C HIS A 137 -40.79 -33.74 11.29
N ARG A 138 -41.16 -34.51 10.26
CA ARG A 138 -42.56 -34.84 10.02
C ARG A 138 -42.75 -36.33 9.73
N SER A 139 -43.53 -36.93 10.63
CA SER A 139 -44.42 -38.09 10.46
C SER A 139 -43.84 -39.51 10.38
N SER A 140 -43.91 -40.21 11.51
CA SER A 140 -44.33 -41.62 11.57
C SER A 140 -45.22 -41.89 12.79
N ALA A 141 -46.42 -41.29 12.80
CA ALA A 141 -47.51 -41.79 13.64
C ALA A 141 -48.26 -42.87 12.83
N THR A 142 -47.86 -44.13 13.01
CA THR A 142 -48.63 -45.27 12.50
C THR A 142 -49.76 -45.55 13.49
N ILE A 143 -50.97 -45.21 13.08
CA ILE A 143 -52.23 -45.63 13.72
C ILE A 143 -52.69 -46.92 13.02
N GLY A 144 -53.03 -47.96 13.79
CA GLY A 144 -53.81 -49.13 13.34
C GLY A 144 -53.86 -50.27 14.37
N PRO A 145 -54.89 -51.14 14.34
CA PRO A 145 -56.16 -50.88 15.04
C PRO A 145 -56.63 -52.03 15.98
N CYS A 146 -57.63 -51.69 16.82
CA CYS A 146 -58.58 -52.53 17.59
C CYS A 146 -58.03 -53.49 18.65
#